data_AF-A0A4Q6BVW4-F1
#
_entry.id   AF-A0A4Q6BVW4-F1
#
_cell.length_a   1.000
_cell.length_b   1.000
_cell.length_c   1.000
_cell.angle_alpha   90.00
_cell.angle_beta   90.00
_cell.angle_gamma   90.00
#
_symmetry.space_group_name_H-M   'P 1'
#
loop_
_entity.id
_entity.type
_entity.pdbx_description
1 polymer ?
#
loop_
_entity_poly.entity_id
_entity_poly.type
_entity_poly.pdbx_seq_one_letter_code
_entity_poly.pdbx_strand_id
1 'polypeptide(L)'
;MKRSLCTARAVLLWVTLTSSGWAANFTRSTPVPLDRPTSSRAFSLSSSASSVSDPKLAKRAWMERASRILRNGQSLSPRDPLSRWDSMSEDALLEEWFKEPTFENSLLQFSFAYFGVRSNTLINPDAGSDGYVDSITQLPAALHSVQNYLKGEDYFTTLIALQAPFYLRPLAKKLSDKVQMPGESVETARTRKILEVRGWFTLWRNSAADPQATTEQYCNTVMGFGTGMFDILFNLGIETTDSDNYFTYSFLLNPIQNACRGSIPAGFDRIAETEKAIAGFSWLLDQLPALEPSRYVLRSIADIKTMDYRSVGGPEQQFAFTTDFEIIQDKGNSSTNYNRKRAAYVLKTYFCDDLTPIGVVLPGAHATGRHGSDPSCMACHYKLDPMAGFFRNYGRWFFDYKNLDTLVFTDGAKTSMTAYDAEWKAPAGSGRNYDVGYVRSTTRPS
;
A
#
# COMPACT_ATOMS: atom_id res chain seq x y z
N MET A 1 19.29 10.50 17.51
CA MET A 1 18.70 10.56 18.87
C MET A 1 17.56 11.57 19.02
N LYS A 2 17.70 12.88 18.72
CA LYS A 2 16.56 13.83 18.90
C LYS A 2 15.31 13.53 18.06
N ARG A 3 15.44 12.90 16.89
CA ARG A 3 14.30 12.55 16.01
C ARG A 3 13.55 11.27 16.43
N SER A 4 14.25 10.27 16.98
CA SER A 4 13.60 9.07 17.54
C SER A 4 12.71 9.38 18.75
N LEU A 5 13.08 10.44 19.51
CA LEU A 5 12.26 11.00 20.59
C LEU A 5 10.93 11.60 20.11
N CYS A 6 10.85 12.17 18.90
CA CYS A 6 9.58 12.69 18.37
C CYS A 6 8.63 11.56 17.97
N THR A 7 9.13 10.50 17.33
CA THR A 7 8.35 9.29 17.03
C THR A 7 7.87 8.61 18.30
N ALA A 8 8.78 8.42 19.26
CA ALA A 8 8.45 7.93 20.59
C ALA A 8 7.35 8.75 21.26
N ARG A 9 7.45 10.09 21.22
CA ARG A 9 6.44 11.00 21.80
C ARG A 9 5.11 10.99 21.08
N ALA A 10 5.08 10.81 19.76
CA ALA A 10 3.83 10.69 19.01
C ALA A 10 3.14 9.35 19.27
N VAL A 11 3.91 8.25 19.36
CA VAL A 11 3.42 6.96 19.86
C VAL A 11 2.95 7.10 21.31
N LEU A 12 3.66 7.87 22.14
CA LEU A 12 3.26 8.17 23.52
C LEU A 12 1.96 8.97 23.58
N LEU A 13 1.78 9.94 22.70
CA LEU A 13 0.55 10.71 22.55
C LEU A 13 -0.60 9.78 22.17
N TRP A 14 -0.36 8.83 21.26
CA TRP A 14 -1.34 7.81 20.92
C TRP A 14 -1.64 6.85 22.09
N VAL A 15 -0.62 6.40 22.82
CA VAL A 15 -0.75 5.59 24.05
C VAL A 15 -1.60 6.33 25.09
N THR A 16 -1.33 7.61 25.31
CA THR A 16 -2.09 8.44 26.27
C THR A 16 -3.52 8.67 25.80
N LEU A 17 -3.74 8.99 24.52
CA LEU A 17 -5.08 9.20 23.94
C LEU A 17 -5.94 7.93 23.90
N THR A 18 -5.34 6.77 23.66
CA THR A 18 -6.05 5.48 23.70
C THR A 18 -6.35 5.05 25.13
N SER A 19 -5.47 5.35 26.08
CA SER A 19 -5.66 5.04 27.51
C SER A 19 -6.71 5.90 28.21
N SER A 20 -7.00 7.09 27.69
CA SER A 20 -8.00 8.02 28.25
C SER A 20 -9.43 7.79 27.75
N GLY A 21 -9.69 6.71 27.00
CA GLY A 21 -11.03 6.36 26.52
C GLY A 21 -11.53 7.16 25.31
N TRP A 22 -10.68 7.99 24.70
CA TRP A 22 -11.04 8.80 23.53
C TRP A 22 -11.32 8.00 22.24
N ALA A 23 -10.96 6.71 22.20
CA ALA A 23 -11.19 5.83 21.05
C ALA A 23 -12.67 5.38 20.87
N ALA A 24 -13.57 5.68 21.83
CA ALA A 24 -14.94 5.17 21.81
C ALA A 24 -15.87 5.81 20.73
N ASN A 25 -15.45 6.87 20.05
CA ASN A 25 -16.33 7.61 19.11
C ASN A 25 -16.03 7.41 17.61
N PHE A 26 -15.11 6.52 17.23
CA PHE A 26 -14.84 6.23 15.81
C PHE A 26 -15.80 5.20 15.17
N THR A 27 -16.93 4.87 15.82
CA THR A 27 -17.94 3.93 15.29
C THR A 27 -19.15 4.67 14.73
N ARG A 28 -19.14 4.99 13.43
CA ARG A 28 -20.32 5.21 12.55
C ARG A 28 -19.79 5.46 11.13
N SER A 29 -19.92 4.54 10.18
CA SER A 29 -21.16 4.30 9.41
C SER A 29 -21.23 2.88 8.77
N THR A 30 -22.14 2.04 9.28
CA THR A 30 -23.11 1.06 8.66
C THR A 30 -22.86 0.35 7.29
N PRO A 31 -23.61 -0.73 6.94
CA PRO A 31 -23.69 -2.07 7.54
C PRO A 31 -23.55 -3.21 6.49
N VAL A 32 -22.98 -4.36 6.85
CA VAL A 32 -23.25 -5.64 6.15
C VAL A 32 -23.43 -6.73 7.21
N PRO A 33 -24.52 -7.50 7.21
CA PRO A 33 -24.72 -8.60 8.13
C PRO A 33 -23.96 -9.82 7.62
N LEU A 34 -22.98 -10.30 8.39
CA LEU A 34 -22.47 -11.66 8.25
C LEU A 34 -22.57 -12.33 9.61
N ASP A 35 -23.32 -13.43 9.61
CA ASP A 35 -23.54 -14.30 10.75
C ASP A 35 -22.22 -14.74 11.38
N ARG A 36 -22.18 -14.59 12.69
CA ARG A 36 -21.15 -15.15 13.59
C ARG A 36 -21.31 -16.67 13.65
N PRO A 37 -20.22 -17.44 13.90
CA PRO A 37 -19.65 -17.45 15.24
C PRO A 37 -18.13 -17.61 15.30
N THR A 38 -17.47 -16.79 16.13
CA THR A 38 -16.39 -17.20 17.04
C THR A 38 -16.00 -15.99 17.91
N SER A 39 -15.52 -16.30 19.10
CA SER A 39 -15.45 -15.42 20.27
C SER A 39 -14.48 -14.24 20.14
N SER A 40 -14.92 -13.12 19.57
CA SER A 40 -14.28 -11.83 19.84
C SER A 40 -14.87 -11.24 21.13
N ARG A 41 -14.27 -11.52 22.30
CA ARG A 41 -14.46 -10.67 23.47
C ARG A 41 -13.91 -9.29 23.10
N ALA A 42 -14.79 -8.38 22.70
CA ALA A 42 -14.48 -6.96 22.72
C ALA A 42 -14.12 -6.61 24.17
N PHE A 43 -12.84 -6.40 24.44
CA PHE A 43 -12.36 -6.04 25.75
C PHE A 43 -12.80 -4.60 26.02
N SER A 44 -13.87 -4.45 26.79
CA SER A 44 -14.17 -3.20 27.48
C SER A 44 -13.03 -2.94 28.45
N LEU A 45 -12.17 -1.98 28.13
CA LEU A 45 -11.25 -1.39 29.10
C LEU A 45 -12.13 -0.71 30.15
N SER A 46 -12.43 -1.45 31.22
CA SER A 46 -13.09 -0.93 32.41
C SER A 46 -12.34 0.33 32.86
N SER A 47 -12.94 1.48 32.63
CA SER A 47 -12.46 2.80 33.07
C SER A 47 -12.65 3.01 34.57
N SER A 48 -12.59 1.94 35.36
CA SER A 48 -12.52 2.01 36.82
C SER A 48 -11.12 2.48 37.24
N ALA A 49 -10.76 3.69 36.83
CA ALA A 49 -9.73 4.49 37.44
C ALA A 49 -10.27 5.00 38.78
N SER A 50 -10.56 4.06 39.69
CA SER A 50 -10.62 4.37 41.11
C SER A 50 -9.25 4.95 41.47
N SER A 51 -9.22 6.15 42.04
CA SER A 51 -7.98 6.86 42.40
C SER A 51 -7.07 5.97 43.24
N VAL A 52 -6.11 5.31 42.60
CA VAL A 52 -5.11 4.50 43.28
C VAL A 52 -4.20 5.48 44.01
N SER A 53 -4.37 5.61 45.33
CA SER A 53 -3.60 6.56 46.15
C SER A 53 -2.16 6.12 46.38
N ASP A 54 -1.83 4.85 46.15
CA ASP A 54 -0.46 4.33 46.21
C ASP A 54 0.28 4.59 44.88
N PRO A 55 1.34 5.43 44.87
CA PRO A 55 2.13 5.72 43.68
C PRO A 55 2.74 4.46 43.02
N LYS A 56 3.06 3.42 43.81
CA LYS A 56 3.61 2.17 43.27
C LYS A 56 2.55 1.40 42.48
N LEU A 57 1.35 1.29 43.03
CA LEU A 57 0.23 0.65 42.33
C LEU A 57 -0.17 1.44 41.08
N ALA A 58 -0.13 2.78 41.13
CA ALA A 58 -0.38 3.64 39.97
C ALA A 58 0.65 3.39 38.86
N LYS A 59 1.94 3.35 39.19
CA LYS A 59 3.01 3.04 38.24
C LYS A 59 2.89 1.64 37.65
N ARG A 60 2.58 0.63 38.48
CA ARG A 60 2.34 -0.75 38.02
C ARG A 60 1.19 -0.84 37.04
N ALA A 61 0.08 -0.16 37.33
CA ALA A 61 -1.07 -0.10 36.42
C ALA A 61 -0.73 0.63 35.12
N TRP A 62 0.10 1.68 35.18
CA TRP A 62 0.62 2.33 33.98
C TRP A 62 1.52 1.40 33.16
N MET A 63 2.47 0.69 33.80
CA MET A 63 3.35 -0.25 33.11
C MET A 63 2.57 -1.36 32.42
N GLU A 64 1.54 -1.90 33.06
CA GLU A 64 0.67 -2.94 32.48
C GLU A 64 -0.09 -2.44 31.25
N ARG A 65 -0.56 -1.20 31.26
CA ARG A 65 -1.22 -0.60 30.08
C ARG A 65 -0.24 -0.33 28.96
N ALA A 66 0.89 0.28 29.29
CA ALA A 66 1.91 0.65 28.32
C ALA A 66 2.56 -0.58 27.69
N SER A 67 2.80 -1.65 28.46
CA SER A 67 3.32 -2.92 27.91
C SER A 67 2.36 -3.51 26.88
N ARG A 68 1.05 -3.51 27.14
CA ARG A 68 0.05 -4.02 26.18
C ARG A 68 0.06 -3.24 24.88
N ILE A 69 0.35 -1.95 24.91
CA ILE A 69 0.39 -1.14 23.69
C ILE A 69 1.72 -1.32 22.97
N LEU A 70 2.83 -1.30 23.70
CA LEU A 70 4.19 -1.30 23.14
C LEU A 70 4.71 -2.69 22.80
N ARG A 71 4.09 -3.74 23.33
CA ARG A 71 4.46 -5.15 23.11
C ARG A 71 3.33 -5.92 22.40
N ASN A 72 2.63 -5.27 21.47
CA ASN A 72 1.65 -5.92 20.59
C ASN A 72 0.59 -6.74 21.38
N GLY A 73 -0.08 -6.10 22.33
CA GLY A 73 -1.10 -6.70 23.19
C GLY A 73 -0.57 -7.49 24.40
N GLN A 74 0.74 -7.70 24.52
CA GLN A 74 1.31 -8.51 25.60
C GLN A 74 1.34 -7.74 26.93
N SER A 75 0.81 -8.40 27.96
CA SER A 75 0.82 -7.90 29.35
C SER A 75 2.21 -8.00 29.96
N LEU A 76 2.41 -7.45 31.16
CA LEU A 76 3.60 -7.76 31.94
C LEU A 76 3.63 -9.28 32.22
N SER A 77 4.82 -9.86 32.15
CA SER A 77 5.08 -11.27 32.41
C SER A 77 5.85 -11.44 33.73
N PRO A 78 5.78 -12.62 34.38
CA PRO A 78 6.61 -12.92 35.56
C PRO A 78 8.13 -12.88 35.27
N ARG A 79 8.54 -12.91 34.01
CA ARG A 79 9.95 -12.83 33.58
C ARG A 79 10.42 -11.39 33.41
N ASP A 80 9.50 -10.43 33.39
CA ASP A 80 9.87 -9.03 33.25
C ASP A 80 10.58 -8.55 34.53
N PRO A 81 11.62 -7.70 34.44
CA PRO A 81 12.42 -7.25 35.57
C PRO A 81 11.70 -6.13 36.34
N LEU A 82 10.50 -6.42 36.86
CA LEU A 82 9.59 -5.42 37.42
C LEU A 82 10.22 -4.61 38.56
N SER A 83 11.08 -5.21 39.38
CA SER A 83 11.79 -4.50 40.46
C SER A 83 12.75 -3.42 39.94
N ARG A 84 13.36 -3.65 38.77
CA ARG A 84 14.18 -2.66 38.08
C ARG A 84 13.31 -1.58 37.43
N TRP A 85 12.25 -1.98 36.72
CA TRP A 85 11.36 -1.02 36.07
C TRP A 85 10.64 -0.11 37.07
N ASP A 86 10.32 -0.61 38.27
CA ASP A 86 9.76 0.18 39.37
C ASP A 86 10.68 1.33 39.82
N SER A 87 12.01 1.24 39.66
CA SER A 87 12.95 2.30 40.03
C SER A 87 13.30 3.26 38.88
N MET A 88 12.95 2.93 37.64
CA MET A 88 13.21 3.78 36.47
C MET A 88 12.20 4.94 36.36
N SER A 89 12.55 6.03 35.67
CA SER A 89 11.53 6.98 35.22
C SER A 89 10.67 6.37 34.12
N GLU A 90 9.48 6.90 33.88
CA GLU A 90 8.63 6.46 32.75
C GLU A 90 9.36 6.61 31.42
N ASP A 91 10.04 7.74 31.20
CA ASP A 91 10.85 8.00 30.00
C ASP A 91 11.94 6.94 29.80
N ALA A 92 12.70 6.60 30.86
CA ALA A 92 13.75 5.60 30.77
C ALA A 92 13.18 4.20 30.47
N LEU A 93 12.01 3.87 31.03
CA LEU A 93 11.35 2.59 30.74
C LEU A 93 10.87 2.52 29.30
N LEU A 94 10.29 3.61 28.79
CA LEU A 94 9.87 3.70 27.39
C LEU A 94 11.06 3.55 26.45
N GLU A 95 12.19 4.20 26.73
CA GLU A 95 13.43 4.02 25.97
C GLU A 95 13.96 2.59 26.00
N GLU A 96 13.73 1.85 27.08
CA GLU A 96 14.05 0.42 27.17
C GLU A 96 13.09 -0.41 26.30
N TRP A 97 11.79 -0.17 26.39
CA TRP A 97 10.77 -0.88 25.61
C TRP A 97 10.84 -0.60 24.11
N PHE A 98 11.24 0.60 23.68
CA PHE A 98 11.45 0.89 22.25
C PHE A 98 12.58 0.05 21.62
N LYS A 99 13.43 -0.57 22.44
CA LYS A 99 14.49 -1.47 21.99
C LYS A 99 14.05 -2.94 21.99
N GLU A 100 12.85 -3.26 22.51
CA GLU A 100 12.35 -4.63 22.46
C GLU A 100 11.99 -5.03 21.03
N PRO A 101 12.29 -6.27 20.61
CA PRO A 101 11.88 -6.77 19.28
C PRO A 101 10.36 -6.70 19.05
N THR A 102 9.55 -6.75 20.11
CA THR A 102 8.08 -6.65 20.00
C THR A 102 7.61 -5.25 19.64
N PHE A 103 8.44 -4.22 19.84
CA PHE A 103 8.07 -2.83 19.56
C PHE A 103 7.88 -2.55 18.07
N GLU A 104 8.62 -3.23 17.19
CA GLU A 104 8.45 -3.07 15.74
C GLU A 104 7.01 -3.40 15.30
N ASN A 105 6.41 -4.44 15.90
CA ASN A 105 5.04 -4.86 15.63
C ASN A 105 4.04 -3.81 16.09
N SER A 106 4.26 -3.23 17.27
CA SER A 106 3.44 -2.16 17.80
C SER A 106 3.51 -0.91 16.93
N LEU A 107 4.69 -0.59 16.38
CA LEU A 107 4.88 0.51 15.46
C LEU A 107 4.15 0.27 14.12
N LEU A 108 4.21 -0.96 13.59
CA LEU A 108 3.45 -1.32 12.39
C LEU A 108 1.94 -1.28 12.61
N GLN A 109 1.45 -1.77 13.75
CA GLN A 109 0.03 -1.64 14.11
C GLN A 109 -0.41 -0.19 14.24
N PHE A 110 0.43 0.66 14.83
CA PHE A 110 0.20 2.08 14.88
C PHE A 110 0.12 2.67 13.46
N SER A 111 1.06 2.32 12.56
CA SER A 111 1.01 2.74 11.16
C SER A 111 -0.30 2.29 10.47
N PHE A 112 -0.75 1.07 10.71
CA PHE A 112 -2.00 0.55 10.15
C PHE A 112 -3.21 1.31 10.69
N ALA A 113 -3.25 1.52 12.01
CA ALA A 113 -4.30 2.30 12.66
C ALA A 113 -4.31 3.75 12.17
N TYR A 114 -3.14 4.36 11.94
CA TYR A 114 -3.00 5.68 11.33
C TYR A 114 -3.63 5.73 9.94
N PHE A 115 -3.47 4.65 9.16
CA PHE A 115 -4.12 4.50 7.86
C PHE A 115 -5.58 4.03 7.91
N GLY A 116 -6.19 3.96 9.10
CA GLY A 116 -7.56 3.46 9.26
C GLY A 116 -7.72 1.96 9.01
N VAL A 117 -6.63 1.22 8.81
CA VAL A 117 -6.63 -0.23 8.62
C VAL A 117 -6.54 -0.90 9.99
N ARG A 118 -7.56 -1.68 10.34
CA ARG A 118 -7.56 -2.48 11.57
C ARG A 118 -7.06 -3.88 11.25
N SER A 119 -5.80 -4.16 11.59
CA SER A 119 -5.35 -5.55 11.72
C SER A 119 -5.47 -5.98 13.17
N ASN A 120 -6.31 -6.98 13.45
CA ASN A 120 -6.44 -7.53 14.80
C ASN A 120 -5.20 -8.35 15.21
N THR A 121 -4.40 -8.81 14.23
CA THR A 121 -3.20 -9.63 14.45
C THR A 121 -2.21 -9.42 13.31
N LEU A 122 -0.97 -9.03 13.62
CA LEU A 122 0.12 -9.00 12.62
C LEU A 122 0.73 -10.38 12.37
N ILE A 123 0.62 -11.27 13.36
CA ILE A 123 1.18 -12.62 13.32
C ILE A 123 0.01 -13.59 13.24
N ASN A 124 0.04 -14.47 12.25
CA ASN A 124 -0.86 -15.60 12.14
C ASN A 124 -0.29 -16.77 12.98
N PRO A 125 -0.89 -17.10 14.13
CA PRO A 125 -0.40 -18.19 14.98
C PRO A 125 -0.47 -19.56 14.29
N ASP A 126 -1.39 -19.73 13.34
CA ASP A 126 -1.61 -20.99 12.61
C ASP A 126 -0.61 -21.17 11.45
N ALA A 127 0.09 -20.11 11.06
CA ALA A 127 1.14 -20.15 10.04
C ALA A 127 2.51 -20.61 10.60
N GLY A 128 2.56 -20.99 11.88
CA GLY A 128 3.78 -21.34 12.61
C GLY A 128 4.60 -20.12 13.03
N SER A 129 5.82 -20.33 13.52
CA SER A 129 6.70 -19.31 14.13
C SER A 129 7.13 -18.14 13.22
N ASP A 130 6.74 -18.13 11.94
CA ASP A 130 7.30 -17.25 10.91
C ASP A 130 6.24 -16.39 10.18
N GLY A 131 4.95 -16.55 10.51
CA GLY A 131 3.88 -16.11 9.62
C GLY A 131 3.31 -14.75 9.98
N TYR A 132 3.95 -13.67 9.54
CA TYR A 132 3.22 -12.40 9.42
C TYR A 132 2.01 -12.59 8.48
N VAL A 133 0.87 -11.97 8.81
CA VAL A 133 -0.33 -12.02 7.94
C VAL A 133 -0.05 -11.34 6.60
N ASP A 134 -0.73 -11.78 5.53
CA ASP A 134 -0.49 -11.25 4.17
C ASP A 134 -0.70 -9.75 4.06
N SER A 135 -1.52 -9.17 4.93
CA SER A 135 -1.77 -7.72 4.96
C SER A 135 -0.58 -6.88 5.42
N ILE A 136 0.53 -7.48 5.87
CA ILE A 136 1.69 -6.69 6.31
C ILE A 136 2.36 -5.90 5.17
N THR A 137 2.31 -6.41 3.94
CA THR A 137 2.88 -5.75 2.75
C THR A 137 1.87 -4.88 2.02
N GLN A 138 0.59 -4.90 2.43
CA GLN A 138 -0.48 -4.11 1.81
C GLN A 138 -0.32 -2.60 1.98
N LEU A 139 0.34 -2.17 3.05
CA LEU A 139 0.66 -0.77 3.27
C LEU A 139 2.19 -0.60 3.22
N PRO A 140 2.79 -0.56 2.02
CA PRO A 140 4.24 -0.56 1.89
C PRO A 140 4.89 0.68 2.54
N ALA A 141 4.21 1.82 2.65
CA ALA A 141 4.71 2.98 3.40
C ALA A 141 4.69 2.75 4.93
N ALA A 142 3.71 2.04 5.46
CA ALA A 142 3.69 1.64 6.87
C ALA A 142 4.87 0.72 7.19
N LEU A 143 5.12 -0.26 6.32
CA LEU A 143 6.23 -1.18 6.46
C LEU A 143 7.58 -0.47 6.30
N HIS A 144 7.73 0.36 5.28
CA HIS A 144 8.93 1.12 5.01
C HIS A 144 9.28 2.08 6.15
N SER A 145 8.29 2.77 6.71
CA SER A 145 8.51 3.66 7.84
C SER A 145 9.03 2.94 9.07
N VAL A 146 8.48 1.76 9.39
CA VAL A 146 8.98 0.93 10.50
C VAL A 146 10.42 0.48 10.23
N GLN A 147 10.74 -0.01 9.03
CA GLN A 147 12.12 -0.39 8.70
C GLN A 147 13.10 0.78 8.80
N ASN A 148 12.68 1.98 8.40
CA ASN A 148 13.49 3.18 8.50
C ASN A 148 13.67 3.62 9.96
N TYR A 149 12.63 3.51 10.79
CA TYR A 149 12.75 3.70 12.24
C TYR A 149 13.81 2.78 12.85
N LEU A 150 13.80 1.50 12.48
CA LEU A 150 14.78 0.51 12.96
C LEU A 150 16.22 0.84 12.52
N LYS A 151 16.39 1.53 11.39
CA LYS A 151 17.69 2.06 10.91
C LYS A 151 18.07 3.40 11.54
N GLY A 152 17.21 3.98 12.39
CA GLY A 152 17.42 5.31 12.98
C GLY A 152 17.11 6.47 12.03
N GLU A 153 16.40 6.19 10.93
CA GLU A 153 15.97 7.15 9.92
C GLU A 153 14.60 7.78 10.24
N ASP A 154 14.09 8.62 9.33
CA ASP A 154 12.86 9.39 9.54
C ASP A 154 11.59 8.55 9.30
N TYR A 155 10.96 8.13 10.39
CA TYR A 155 9.71 7.37 10.38
C TYR A 155 8.54 8.14 9.74
N PHE A 156 8.30 9.40 10.15
CA PHE A 156 7.08 10.10 9.73
C PHE A 156 7.12 10.54 8.28
N THR A 157 8.30 10.97 7.80
CA THR A 157 8.48 11.36 6.40
C THR A 157 8.20 10.19 5.46
N THR A 158 8.58 8.98 5.87
CA THR A 158 8.38 7.77 5.08
C THR A 158 6.99 7.18 5.26
N LEU A 159 6.36 7.37 6.42
CA LEU A 159 4.98 6.98 6.65
C LEU A 159 4.04 7.74 5.71
N ILE A 160 4.21 9.05 5.54
CA ILE A 160 3.34 9.86 4.67
C ILE A 160 3.80 9.90 3.21
N ALA A 161 4.87 9.19 2.86
CA ALA A 161 5.36 9.14 1.48
C ALA A 161 4.31 8.47 0.59
N LEU A 162 4.12 9.01 -0.62
CA LEU A 162 3.20 8.43 -1.62
C LEU A 162 3.79 7.22 -2.33
N GLN A 163 5.09 7.00 -2.18
CA GLN A 163 5.82 5.92 -2.83
C GLN A 163 6.61 5.13 -1.80
N ALA A 164 6.70 3.83 -2.02
CA ALA A 164 7.41 2.90 -1.16
C ALA A 164 8.03 1.76 -1.98
N PRO A 165 9.05 1.05 -1.46
CA PRO A 165 9.59 -0.12 -2.13
C PRO A 165 8.56 -1.22 -2.38
N PHE A 166 8.85 -2.06 -3.36
CA PHE A 166 8.13 -3.33 -3.52
C PHE A 166 8.59 -4.29 -2.45
N TYR A 167 7.68 -4.76 -1.61
CA TYR A 167 7.99 -5.69 -0.54
C TYR A 167 7.62 -7.11 -0.94
N LEU A 168 8.50 -8.06 -0.64
CA LEU A 168 8.29 -9.47 -0.95
C LEU A 168 8.17 -10.27 0.33
N ARG A 169 7.25 -11.24 0.32
CA ARG A 169 7.11 -12.23 1.36
C ARG A 169 7.79 -13.54 0.94
N PRO A 170 8.11 -14.41 1.91
CA PRO A 170 8.41 -15.80 1.60
C PRO A 170 7.26 -16.40 0.78
N LEU A 171 7.59 -17.30 -0.14
CA LEU A 171 6.58 -18.04 -0.87
C LEU A 171 5.76 -18.92 0.08
N ALA A 172 4.56 -19.34 -0.32
CA ALA A 172 3.71 -20.19 0.50
C ALA A 172 4.43 -21.48 0.93
N LYS A 173 4.23 -21.94 2.17
CA LYS A 173 4.81 -23.23 2.61
C LYS A 173 4.11 -24.45 1.97
N LYS A 174 2.93 -24.25 1.39
CA LYS A 174 2.11 -25.27 0.73
C LYS A 174 1.60 -24.71 -0.59
N LEU A 175 1.44 -25.56 -1.58
CA LEU A 175 0.75 -25.23 -2.83
C LEU A 175 -0.62 -25.91 -2.84
N SER A 176 -1.49 -25.51 -3.76
CA SER A 176 -2.74 -26.23 -3.97
C SER A 176 -2.47 -27.62 -4.55
N ASP A 177 -3.36 -28.57 -4.25
CA ASP A 177 -3.28 -29.95 -4.77
C ASP A 177 -3.40 -30.01 -6.31
N LYS A 178 -3.87 -28.93 -6.94
CA LYS A 178 -3.89 -28.79 -8.41
C LYS A 178 -2.50 -28.51 -9.00
N VAL A 179 -1.57 -28.04 -8.18
CA VAL A 179 -0.24 -27.62 -8.59
C VAL A 179 0.79 -28.66 -8.20
N GLN A 180 0.73 -29.17 -6.98
CA GLN A 180 1.68 -30.12 -6.42
C GLN A 180 1.21 -31.56 -6.64
N MET A 181 2.05 -32.38 -7.29
CA MET A 181 1.72 -33.80 -7.49
C MET A 181 1.86 -34.59 -6.18
N PRO A 182 1.12 -35.70 -5.99
CA PRO A 182 1.27 -36.54 -4.81
C PRO A 182 2.72 -37.02 -4.61
N GLY A 183 3.29 -36.75 -3.43
CA GLY A 183 4.67 -37.10 -3.08
C GLY A 183 5.75 -36.15 -3.62
N GLU A 184 5.38 -35.16 -4.44
CA GLU A 184 6.29 -34.11 -4.90
C GLU A 184 6.54 -33.11 -3.76
N SER A 185 7.76 -32.59 -3.63
CA SER A 185 8.02 -31.47 -2.71
C SER A 185 7.49 -30.16 -3.29
N VAL A 186 7.23 -29.16 -2.43
CA VAL A 186 6.79 -27.83 -2.87
C VAL A 186 7.81 -27.15 -3.79
N GLU A 187 9.11 -27.24 -3.46
CA GLU A 187 10.19 -26.65 -4.26
C GLU A 187 10.32 -27.33 -5.65
N THR A 188 10.12 -28.65 -5.72
CA THR A 188 10.09 -29.38 -7.00
C THR A 188 8.86 -28.96 -7.84
N ALA A 189 7.68 -28.86 -7.22
CA ALA A 189 6.47 -28.42 -7.89
C ALA A 189 6.61 -27.00 -8.48
N ARG A 190 7.22 -26.07 -7.72
CA ARG A 190 7.56 -24.72 -8.19
C ARG A 190 8.53 -24.74 -9.35
N THR A 191 9.62 -25.49 -9.23
CA THR A 191 10.62 -25.62 -10.30
C THR A 191 9.98 -26.11 -11.59
N ARG A 192 9.13 -27.14 -11.51
CA ARG A 192 8.38 -27.65 -12.67
C ARG A 192 7.46 -26.58 -13.27
N LYS A 193 6.72 -25.82 -12.45
CA LYS A 193 5.87 -24.72 -12.94
C LYS A 193 6.64 -23.56 -13.55
N ILE A 194 7.81 -23.21 -13.01
CA ILE A 194 8.72 -22.22 -13.62
C ILE A 194 9.16 -22.70 -15.02
N LEU A 195 9.48 -23.98 -15.18
CA LEU A 195 9.85 -24.55 -16.49
C LEU A 195 8.67 -24.55 -17.47
N GLU A 196 7.46 -24.83 -17.01
CA GLU A 196 6.23 -24.74 -17.81
C GLU A 196 6.03 -23.31 -18.37
N VAL A 197 6.18 -22.29 -17.50
CA VAL A 197 6.12 -20.88 -17.88
C VAL A 197 7.20 -20.52 -18.91
N ARG A 198 8.44 -20.99 -18.71
CA ARG A 198 9.52 -20.75 -19.68
C ARG A 198 9.23 -21.39 -21.03
N GLY A 199 8.54 -22.53 -21.06
CA GLY A 199 8.05 -23.12 -22.31
C GLY A 199 7.09 -22.22 -23.06
N TRP A 200 6.25 -21.46 -22.34
CA TRP A 200 5.32 -20.50 -22.94
C TRP A 200 6.02 -19.30 -23.58
N PHE A 201 7.19 -18.89 -23.08
CA PHE A 201 7.99 -17.84 -23.71
C PHE A 201 8.36 -18.18 -25.16
N THR A 202 8.63 -19.45 -25.47
CA THR A 202 8.88 -19.89 -26.85
C THR A 202 7.65 -19.71 -27.73
N LEU A 203 6.45 -20.07 -27.24
CA LEU A 203 5.21 -19.89 -27.99
C LEU A 203 4.91 -18.41 -28.23
N TRP A 204 5.19 -17.58 -27.24
CA TRP A 204 5.01 -16.14 -27.35
C TRP A 204 5.96 -15.50 -28.36
N ARG A 205 7.25 -15.90 -28.36
CA ARG A 205 8.22 -15.51 -29.40
C ARG A 205 7.75 -15.89 -30.79
N ASN A 206 7.29 -17.13 -30.96
CA ASN A 206 6.81 -17.61 -32.26
C ASN A 206 5.60 -16.79 -32.74
N SER A 207 4.67 -16.45 -31.84
CA SER A 207 3.53 -15.59 -32.18
C SER A 207 3.94 -14.16 -32.54
N ALA A 208 4.94 -13.59 -31.85
CA ALA A 208 5.47 -12.26 -32.15
C ALA A 208 6.23 -12.21 -33.49
N ALA A 209 6.93 -13.30 -33.82
CA ALA A 209 7.77 -13.42 -35.01
C ALA A 209 7.02 -13.89 -36.26
N ASP A 210 5.76 -14.35 -36.14
CA ASP A 210 4.97 -14.82 -37.28
C ASP A 210 4.58 -13.64 -38.19
N PRO A 211 5.13 -13.55 -39.43
CA PRO A 211 4.83 -12.46 -40.34
C PRO A 211 3.39 -12.53 -40.89
N GLN A 212 2.72 -13.67 -40.77
CA GLN A 212 1.33 -13.87 -41.21
C GLN A 212 0.32 -13.60 -40.10
N ALA A 213 0.75 -13.50 -38.84
CA ALA A 213 -0.15 -13.25 -37.72
C ALA A 213 -0.76 -11.84 -37.81
N THR A 214 -2.08 -11.78 -37.88
CA THR A 214 -2.80 -10.52 -37.76
C THR A 214 -2.52 -9.90 -36.40
N THR A 215 -2.66 -8.58 -36.29
CA THR A 215 -2.61 -7.89 -34.99
C THR A 215 -3.53 -8.55 -33.97
N GLU A 216 -4.76 -8.87 -34.38
CA GLU A 216 -5.76 -9.48 -33.51
C GLU A 216 -5.33 -10.88 -33.05
N GLN A 217 -4.75 -11.69 -33.93
CA GLN A 217 -4.22 -13.01 -33.57
C GLN A 217 -3.09 -12.91 -32.56
N TYR A 218 -2.08 -12.06 -32.81
CA TYR A 218 -1.01 -11.80 -31.86
C TYR A 218 -1.58 -11.34 -30.51
N CYS A 219 -2.48 -10.37 -30.52
CA CYS A 219 -3.08 -9.81 -29.32
C CYS A 219 -3.90 -10.84 -28.52
N ASN A 220 -4.71 -11.66 -29.19
CA ASN A 220 -5.45 -12.74 -28.55
C ASN A 220 -4.50 -13.77 -27.91
N THR A 221 -3.41 -14.09 -28.59
CA THR A 221 -2.37 -14.97 -28.05
C THR A 221 -1.72 -14.38 -26.81
N VAL A 222 -1.27 -13.11 -26.86
CA VAL A 222 -0.64 -12.45 -25.69
C VAL A 222 -1.62 -12.32 -24.52
N MET A 223 -2.87 -11.92 -24.79
CA MET A 223 -3.89 -11.79 -23.74
C MET A 223 -4.24 -13.14 -23.10
N GLY A 224 -4.31 -14.22 -23.89
CA GLY A 224 -4.49 -15.58 -23.39
C GLY A 224 -3.32 -16.04 -22.51
N PHE A 225 -2.08 -15.75 -22.94
CA PHE A 225 -0.89 -15.98 -22.12
C PHE A 225 -0.93 -15.22 -20.81
N GLY A 226 -1.39 -13.97 -20.86
CA GLY A 226 -1.47 -13.13 -19.68
C GLY A 226 -2.34 -13.73 -18.59
N THR A 227 -3.56 -14.18 -18.93
CA THR A 227 -4.45 -14.85 -17.98
C THR A 227 -3.81 -16.10 -17.39
N GLY A 228 -3.23 -16.96 -18.23
CA GLY A 228 -2.58 -18.19 -17.74
C GLY A 228 -1.32 -17.92 -16.90
N MET A 229 -0.56 -16.87 -17.22
CA MET A 229 0.61 -16.44 -16.43
C MET A 229 0.19 -15.99 -15.03
N PHE A 230 -0.88 -15.19 -14.93
CA PHE A 230 -1.42 -14.75 -13.65
C PHE A 230 -1.81 -15.96 -12.79
N ASP A 231 -2.55 -16.91 -13.37
CA ASP A 231 -2.92 -18.14 -12.69
C ASP A 231 -1.70 -18.95 -12.24
N ILE A 232 -0.64 -19.02 -13.06
CA ILE A 232 0.58 -19.75 -12.69
C ILE A 232 1.36 -19.03 -11.58
N LEU A 233 1.53 -17.71 -11.64
CA LEU A 233 2.19 -16.93 -10.59
C LEU A 233 1.46 -17.07 -9.25
N PHE A 234 0.13 -17.01 -9.28
CA PHE A 234 -0.71 -17.29 -8.11
C PHE A 234 -0.48 -18.72 -7.59
N ASN A 235 -0.48 -19.70 -8.50
CA ASN A 235 -0.26 -21.11 -8.19
C ASN A 235 1.16 -21.46 -7.72
N LEU A 236 2.17 -20.65 -8.04
CA LEU A 236 3.53 -20.77 -7.50
C LEU A 236 3.58 -20.42 -6.00
N GLY A 237 2.46 -20.01 -5.41
CA GLY A 237 2.40 -19.59 -4.01
C GLY A 237 3.14 -18.27 -3.80
N ILE A 238 3.19 -17.43 -4.82
CA ILE A 238 3.53 -16.02 -4.64
C ILE A 238 2.31 -15.42 -3.93
N GLU A 239 2.35 -15.43 -2.59
CA GLU A 239 1.37 -14.78 -1.70
C GLU A 239 1.55 -13.26 -1.74
N THR A 240 1.57 -12.73 -2.95
CA THR A 240 1.36 -11.33 -3.26
C THR A 240 -0.13 -11.07 -3.20
N THR A 241 -0.51 -9.89 -2.72
CA THR A 241 -1.90 -9.45 -2.78
C THR A 241 -2.38 -9.45 -4.24
N ASP A 242 -3.69 -9.57 -4.49
CA ASP A 242 -4.22 -9.47 -5.86
C ASP A 242 -3.68 -8.21 -6.59
N SER A 243 -3.47 -7.12 -5.84
CA SER A 243 -2.84 -5.88 -6.28
C SER A 243 -1.37 -6.03 -6.71
N ASP A 244 -0.55 -6.78 -5.99
CA ASP A 244 0.87 -6.96 -6.28
C ASP A 244 1.09 -7.87 -7.52
N ASN A 245 0.27 -8.93 -7.62
CA ASN A 245 0.23 -9.78 -8.82
C ASN A 245 -0.25 -8.98 -10.02
N TYR A 246 -1.32 -8.20 -9.84
CA TYR A 246 -1.83 -7.31 -10.88
C TYR A 246 -0.80 -6.24 -11.27
N PHE A 247 -0.04 -5.69 -10.33
CA PHE A 247 0.98 -4.69 -10.61
C PHE A 247 2.12 -5.26 -11.46
N THR A 248 2.68 -6.39 -11.03
CA THR A 248 3.78 -7.07 -11.72
C THR A 248 3.37 -7.47 -13.13
N TYR A 249 2.16 -8.04 -13.25
CA TYR A 249 1.53 -8.38 -14.50
C TYR A 249 1.30 -7.17 -15.41
N SER A 250 0.69 -6.13 -14.86
CA SER A 250 0.28 -4.95 -15.62
C SER A 250 1.47 -4.14 -16.08
N PHE A 251 2.53 -4.02 -15.28
CA PHE A 251 3.75 -3.32 -15.71
C PHE A 251 4.47 -4.08 -16.82
N LEU A 252 4.71 -5.40 -16.65
CA LEU A 252 5.48 -6.18 -17.62
C LEU A 252 4.77 -6.35 -18.96
N LEU A 253 3.44 -6.46 -18.95
CA LEU A 253 2.63 -6.61 -20.16
C LEU A 253 2.04 -5.32 -20.68
N ASN A 254 2.18 -4.21 -19.95
CA ASN A 254 1.46 -2.99 -20.26
C ASN A 254 1.61 -2.51 -21.70
N PRO A 255 2.85 -2.38 -22.22
CA PRO A 255 3.05 -1.86 -23.57
C PRO A 255 2.27 -2.67 -24.60
N ILE A 256 2.27 -4.00 -24.44
CA ILE A 256 1.60 -4.92 -25.35
C ILE A 256 0.08 -4.88 -25.16
N GLN A 257 -0.42 -4.88 -23.91
CA GLN A 257 -1.85 -4.77 -23.64
C GLN A 257 -2.46 -3.47 -24.17
N ASN A 258 -1.74 -2.36 -24.04
CA ASN A 258 -2.19 -1.06 -24.56
C ASN A 258 -2.23 -1.06 -26.08
N ALA A 259 -1.19 -1.59 -26.74
CA ALA A 259 -1.18 -1.75 -28.18
C ALA A 259 -2.35 -2.64 -28.67
N CYS A 260 -2.70 -3.66 -27.89
CA CYS A 260 -3.78 -4.60 -28.21
C CYS A 260 -5.20 -4.11 -27.90
N ARG A 261 -5.37 -3.18 -26.95
CA ARG A 261 -6.69 -2.58 -26.61
C ARG A 261 -7.02 -1.33 -27.40
N GLY A 262 -6.03 -0.73 -28.08
CA GLY A 262 -6.18 0.49 -28.85
C GLY A 262 -5.73 0.34 -30.29
N SER A 263 -5.36 1.47 -30.88
CA SER A 263 -4.59 1.50 -32.12
C SER A 263 -3.12 1.23 -31.78
N ILE A 264 -2.52 0.20 -32.39
CA ILE A 264 -1.08 -0.05 -32.28
C ILE A 264 -0.32 1.25 -32.59
N PRO A 265 0.53 1.76 -31.69
CA PRO A 265 1.33 2.94 -31.94
C PRO A 265 2.18 2.79 -33.20
N ALA A 266 2.37 3.88 -33.95
CA ALA A 266 3.33 3.90 -35.05
C ALA A 266 4.72 3.53 -34.50
N GLY A 267 5.36 2.52 -35.08
CA GLY A 267 6.67 2.02 -34.61
C GLY A 267 6.62 0.98 -33.48
N PHE A 268 5.44 0.46 -33.11
CA PHE A 268 5.37 -0.68 -32.19
C PHE A 268 6.03 -1.92 -32.81
N ASP A 269 7.16 -2.32 -32.24
CA ASP A 269 7.87 -3.53 -32.60
C ASP A 269 7.38 -4.68 -31.70
N ARG A 270 6.52 -5.53 -32.27
CA ARG A 270 5.92 -6.67 -31.54
C ARG A 270 7.00 -7.61 -30.99
N ILE A 271 8.09 -7.81 -31.74
CA ILE A 271 9.16 -8.73 -31.35
C ILE A 271 9.92 -8.11 -30.18
N ALA A 272 10.35 -6.86 -30.30
CA ALA A 272 11.10 -6.17 -29.25
C ALA A 272 10.31 -6.05 -27.94
N GLU A 273 9.03 -5.69 -28.00
CA GLU A 273 8.18 -5.58 -26.81
C GLU A 273 7.91 -6.95 -26.17
N THR A 274 7.75 -8.00 -26.99
CA THR A 274 7.62 -9.39 -26.50
C THR A 274 8.89 -9.84 -25.77
N GLU A 275 10.07 -9.61 -26.34
CA GLU A 275 11.34 -9.99 -25.69
C GLU A 275 11.56 -9.20 -24.40
N LYS A 276 11.20 -7.92 -24.36
CA LYS A 276 11.28 -7.11 -23.14
C LYS A 276 10.40 -7.69 -22.03
N ALA A 277 9.16 -8.06 -22.36
CA ALA A 277 8.25 -8.65 -21.38
C ALA A 277 8.73 -10.04 -20.92
N ILE A 278 9.22 -10.88 -21.84
CA ILE A 278 9.82 -12.19 -21.50
C ILE A 278 11.04 -12.02 -20.60
N ALA A 279 11.92 -11.06 -20.87
CA ALA A 279 13.09 -10.78 -20.04
C ALA A 279 12.66 -10.39 -18.63
N GLY A 280 11.63 -9.55 -18.49
CA GLY A 280 11.10 -9.14 -17.20
C GLY A 280 10.45 -10.28 -16.40
N PHE A 281 9.66 -11.13 -17.05
CA PHE A 281 9.14 -12.34 -16.40
C PHE A 281 10.24 -13.34 -16.05
N SER A 282 11.21 -13.55 -16.94
CA SER A 282 12.34 -14.45 -16.68
C SER A 282 13.11 -14.02 -15.43
N TRP A 283 13.42 -12.72 -15.33
CA TRP A 283 14.07 -12.15 -14.16
C TRP A 283 13.25 -12.36 -12.89
N LEU A 284 11.92 -12.15 -12.93
CA LEU A 284 11.04 -12.39 -11.78
C LEU A 284 11.10 -13.86 -11.35
N LEU A 285 11.00 -14.79 -12.30
CA LEU A 285 11.09 -16.23 -12.04
C LEU A 285 12.47 -16.59 -11.44
N ASP A 286 13.55 -15.93 -11.86
CA ASP A 286 14.90 -16.10 -11.30
C ASP A 286 15.02 -15.58 -9.85
N GLN A 287 14.13 -14.67 -9.42
CA GLN A 287 14.11 -14.20 -8.02
C GLN A 287 13.41 -15.19 -7.08
N LEU A 288 12.47 -16.01 -7.58
CA LEU A 288 11.63 -16.88 -6.75
C LEU A 288 12.42 -17.85 -5.85
N PRO A 289 13.52 -18.49 -6.30
CA PRO A 289 14.30 -19.36 -5.44
C PRO A 289 14.85 -18.66 -4.18
N ALA A 290 15.11 -17.35 -4.22
CA ALA A 290 15.57 -16.59 -3.05
C ALA A 290 14.45 -16.26 -2.05
N LEU A 291 13.20 -16.52 -2.43
CA LEU A 291 11.99 -16.32 -1.63
C LEU A 291 11.43 -17.62 -1.05
N GLU A 292 12.05 -18.78 -1.33
CA GLU A 292 11.64 -20.06 -0.76
C GLU A 292 11.66 -20.00 0.78
N PRO A 293 10.66 -20.57 1.48
CA PRO A 293 10.62 -20.61 2.95
C PRO A 293 11.87 -21.22 3.61
N SER A 294 12.57 -22.11 2.89
CA SER A 294 13.83 -22.70 3.34
C SER A 294 15.00 -21.71 3.35
N ARG A 295 14.90 -20.60 2.60
CA ARG A 295 15.95 -19.58 2.43
C ARG A 295 15.55 -18.19 2.92
N TYR A 296 14.25 -17.94 3.06
CA TYR A 296 13.69 -16.67 3.48
C TYR A 296 12.71 -16.89 4.64
N VAL A 297 13.23 -16.71 5.86
CA VAL A 297 12.45 -16.83 7.10
C VAL A 297 12.25 -15.44 7.68
N LEU A 298 10.99 -15.02 7.80
CA LEU A 298 10.63 -13.76 8.43
C LEU A 298 10.61 -13.92 9.95
N ARG A 299 11.60 -13.34 10.64
CA ARG A 299 11.63 -13.31 12.12
C ARG A 299 11.20 -11.94 12.66
N SER A 300 11.40 -10.91 11.85
CA SER A 300 11.16 -9.51 12.18
C SER A 300 10.68 -8.71 10.98
N ILE A 301 10.18 -7.51 11.23
CA ILE A 301 9.86 -6.55 10.17
C ILE A 301 11.11 -6.14 9.38
N ALA A 302 12.27 -6.11 10.04
CA ALA A 302 13.55 -5.81 9.42
C ALA A 302 13.96 -6.85 8.36
N ASP A 303 13.49 -8.10 8.47
CA ASP A 303 13.84 -9.18 7.53
C ASP A 303 13.07 -9.08 6.21
N ILE A 304 12.02 -8.24 6.14
CA ILE A 304 11.16 -8.17 4.95
C ILE A 304 11.95 -7.54 3.79
N LYS A 305 12.23 -8.36 2.79
CA LYS A 305 13.00 -8.04 1.59
C LYS A 305 12.22 -7.15 0.65
N THR A 306 12.96 -6.38 -0.13
CA THR A 306 12.43 -5.55 -1.21
C THR A 306 12.81 -6.11 -2.58
N MET A 307 12.07 -5.68 -3.61
CA MET A 307 12.34 -5.98 -5.02
C MET A 307 12.62 -4.69 -5.78
N ASP A 308 13.69 -4.67 -6.57
CA ASP A 308 14.00 -3.55 -7.47
C ASP A 308 13.65 -3.93 -8.92
N TYR A 309 12.53 -3.42 -9.43
CA TYR A 309 12.08 -3.70 -10.79
C TYR A 309 12.82 -2.88 -11.86
N ARG A 310 13.74 -1.96 -11.50
CA ARG A 310 14.46 -1.15 -12.49
C ARG A 310 15.29 -1.98 -13.45
N SER A 311 15.83 -3.11 -13.00
CA SER A 311 16.63 -4.02 -13.84
C SER A 311 15.86 -4.59 -15.03
N VAL A 312 14.53 -4.58 -14.97
CA VAL A 312 13.64 -5.05 -16.04
C VAL A 312 12.84 -3.92 -16.67
N GLY A 313 13.27 -2.67 -16.47
CA GLY A 313 12.60 -1.48 -16.99
C GLY A 313 11.32 -1.11 -16.22
N GLY A 314 11.16 -1.62 -15.00
CA GLY A 314 10.04 -1.30 -14.13
C GLY A 314 10.28 -0.12 -13.22
N PRO A 315 9.24 0.31 -12.48
CA PRO A 315 9.35 1.41 -11.56
C PRO A 315 10.20 1.03 -10.35
N GLU A 316 10.91 2.01 -9.79
CA GLU A 316 11.72 1.83 -8.58
C GLU A 316 10.85 1.61 -7.34
N GLN A 317 9.66 2.22 -7.33
CA GLN A 317 8.77 2.25 -6.17
C GLN A 317 7.32 2.04 -6.62
N GLN A 318 6.52 1.45 -5.75
CA GLN A 318 5.08 1.39 -5.87
C GLN A 318 4.43 2.55 -5.10
N PHE A 319 3.15 2.77 -5.35
CA PHE A 319 2.36 3.65 -4.50
C PHE A 319 2.23 3.10 -3.08
N ALA A 320 2.21 4.01 -2.11
CA ALA A 320 2.05 3.70 -0.70
C ALA A 320 0.71 3.05 -0.34
N PHE A 321 -0.29 3.20 -1.21
CA PHE A 321 -1.68 2.80 -1.01
C PHE A 321 -2.16 1.79 -2.07
N THR A 322 -1.25 0.97 -2.62
CA THR A 322 -1.47 0.06 -3.76
C THR A 322 -2.45 -1.09 -3.52
N THR A 323 -2.98 -1.27 -2.32
CA THR A 323 -3.91 -2.39 -2.05
C THR A 323 -5.31 -1.95 -1.70
N ASP A 324 -5.57 -0.65 -1.66
CA ASP A 324 -6.91 -0.14 -1.46
C ASP A 324 -7.69 -0.20 -2.77
N PHE A 325 -8.37 -1.34 -2.98
CA PHE A 325 -9.20 -1.59 -4.16
C PHE A 325 -10.15 -0.43 -4.46
N GLU A 326 -10.62 0.33 -3.47
CA GLU A 326 -11.50 1.48 -3.70
C GLU A 326 -10.77 2.66 -4.40
N ILE A 327 -9.49 2.89 -4.11
CA ILE A 327 -8.67 3.91 -4.78
C ILE A 327 -8.30 3.47 -6.20
N ILE A 328 -8.14 2.16 -6.39
CA ILE A 328 -7.41 1.54 -7.49
C ILE A 328 -8.33 1.01 -8.59
N GLN A 329 -9.45 0.38 -8.23
CA GLN A 329 -10.48 -0.11 -9.15
C GLN A 329 -11.64 0.86 -9.32
N ASP A 330 -12.24 1.30 -8.22
CA ASP A 330 -13.52 2.03 -8.24
C ASP A 330 -13.39 3.47 -8.77
N LYS A 331 -12.18 4.02 -8.74
CA LYS A 331 -11.85 5.30 -9.38
C LYS A 331 -11.10 4.99 -10.68
N GLY A 332 -11.82 4.89 -11.79
CA GLY A 332 -11.28 4.60 -13.14
C GLY A 332 -10.25 5.62 -13.66
N ASN A 333 -9.99 5.65 -14.97
CA ASN A 333 -8.94 6.47 -15.59
C ASN A 333 -8.93 7.97 -15.17
N SER A 334 -7.79 8.64 -15.40
CA SER A 334 -7.29 9.98 -15.05
C SER A 334 -8.16 11.21 -15.37
N SER A 335 -9.50 11.10 -15.33
CA SER A 335 -10.31 12.31 -15.32
C SER A 335 -10.01 13.09 -14.04
N THR A 336 -9.97 14.42 -14.16
CA THR A 336 -9.70 15.32 -13.02
C THR A 336 -10.64 15.02 -11.84
N ASN A 337 -11.86 14.56 -12.12
CA ASN A 337 -12.82 14.13 -11.10
C ASN A 337 -12.45 12.83 -10.37
N TYR A 338 -11.85 11.84 -11.05
CA TYR A 338 -11.35 10.65 -10.36
C TYR A 338 -10.11 10.96 -9.52
N ASN A 339 -9.23 11.83 -10.00
CA ASN A 339 -8.09 12.30 -9.22
C ASN A 339 -8.54 13.05 -7.97
N ARG A 340 -9.60 13.88 -8.06
CA ARG A 340 -10.26 14.49 -6.90
C ARG A 340 -10.87 13.46 -5.97
N LYS A 341 -11.52 12.40 -6.48
CA LYS A 341 -12.05 11.31 -5.63
C LYS A 341 -10.94 10.56 -4.89
N ARG A 342 -9.80 10.30 -5.53
CA ARG A 342 -8.60 9.71 -4.89
C ARG A 342 -8.03 10.66 -3.83
N ALA A 343 -7.91 11.94 -4.16
CA ALA A 343 -7.49 12.98 -3.22
C ALA A 343 -8.41 13.05 -1.99
N ALA A 344 -9.72 13.09 -2.22
CA ALA A 344 -10.72 13.09 -1.16
C ALA A 344 -10.62 11.85 -0.28
N TYR A 345 -10.45 10.67 -0.89
CA TYR A 345 -10.22 9.44 -0.14
C TYR A 345 -8.97 9.53 0.73
N VAL A 346 -7.83 9.89 0.14
CA VAL A 346 -6.55 10.02 0.87
C VAL A 346 -6.65 11.03 2.01
N LEU A 347 -7.21 12.21 1.75
CA LEU A 347 -7.38 13.27 2.75
C LEU A 347 -8.33 12.85 3.87
N LYS A 348 -9.46 12.22 3.54
CA LYS A 348 -10.45 11.77 4.53
C LYS A 348 -9.95 10.59 5.35
N THR A 349 -9.37 9.58 4.69
CA THR A 349 -8.98 8.31 5.32
C THR A 349 -7.67 8.43 6.08
N TYR A 350 -6.68 9.15 5.55
CA TYR A 350 -5.32 9.18 6.10
C TYR A 350 -4.94 10.50 6.78
N PHE A 351 -5.59 11.61 6.42
CA PHE A 351 -5.33 12.92 7.03
C PHE A 351 -6.47 13.41 7.94
N CYS A 352 -7.54 12.63 8.09
CA CYS A 352 -8.75 13.00 8.82
C CYS A 352 -9.28 14.39 8.44
N ASP A 353 -9.07 14.80 7.20
CA ASP A 353 -9.38 16.17 6.76
C ASP A 353 -10.90 16.35 6.62
N ASP A 354 -11.37 17.53 6.99
CA ASP A 354 -12.77 17.90 6.82
C ASP A 354 -12.95 18.46 5.41
N LEU A 355 -13.49 17.63 4.53
CA LEU A 355 -13.79 18.00 3.15
C LEU A 355 -15.07 18.84 3.02
N THR A 356 -15.66 19.30 4.13
CA THR A 356 -16.77 20.25 4.09
C THR A 356 -16.36 21.48 3.27
N PRO A 357 -17.15 21.88 2.26
CA PRO A 357 -16.91 23.07 1.47
C PRO A 357 -16.62 24.29 2.36
N ILE A 358 -15.48 24.95 2.16
CA ILE A 358 -15.23 26.28 2.71
C ILE A 358 -15.77 27.32 1.73
N GLY A 359 -16.34 28.42 2.21
CA GLY A 359 -16.76 29.51 1.32
C GLY A 359 -15.55 30.05 0.56
N VAL A 360 -15.41 29.68 -0.72
CA VAL A 360 -14.35 30.19 -1.60
C VAL A 360 -14.88 31.38 -2.39
N VAL A 361 -14.04 32.40 -2.58
CA VAL A 361 -14.32 33.48 -3.52
C VAL A 361 -14.29 32.90 -4.92
N LEU A 362 -15.42 32.93 -5.62
CA LEU A 362 -15.57 32.35 -6.95
C LEU A 362 -14.69 33.10 -7.97
N PRO A 363 -13.80 32.42 -8.73
CA PRO A 363 -13.18 33.00 -9.91
C PRO A 363 -14.24 33.33 -10.96
N GLY A 364 -14.21 34.54 -11.53
CA GLY A 364 -15.22 35.00 -12.50
C GLY A 364 -15.35 34.13 -13.76
N ALA A 365 -14.34 33.33 -14.11
CA ALA A 365 -14.29 32.51 -15.33
C ALA A 365 -15.10 31.19 -15.27
N HIS A 366 -15.55 30.75 -14.09
CA HIS A 366 -16.28 29.47 -13.93
C HIS A 366 -17.79 29.64 -13.63
N ALA A 367 -18.27 30.88 -13.51
CA ALA A 367 -19.61 31.19 -13.02
C ALA A 367 -20.77 30.83 -13.98
N THR A 368 -20.52 30.41 -15.21
CA THR A 368 -21.57 30.28 -16.25
C THR A 368 -21.90 28.84 -16.65
N GLY A 369 -21.16 27.84 -16.16
CA GLY A 369 -21.39 26.42 -16.45
C GLY A 369 -22.07 25.67 -15.31
N ARG A 370 -22.95 24.70 -15.64
CA ARG A 370 -23.72 23.86 -14.70
C ARG A 370 -22.89 23.15 -13.62
N HIS A 371 -21.57 23.04 -13.81
CA HIS A 371 -20.62 22.44 -12.87
C HIS A 371 -19.63 23.44 -12.23
N GLY A 372 -19.45 24.64 -12.78
CA GLY A 372 -18.46 25.62 -12.30
C GLY A 372 -19.04 26.74 -11.43
N SER A 373 -20.36 26.92 -11.43
CA SER A 373 -21.05 28.02 -10.74
C SER A 373 -21.51 27.69 -9.33
N ASP A 374 -21.36 26.45 -8.87
CA ASP A 374 -21.75 26.03 -7.51
C ASP A 374 -20.57 26.32 -6.55
N PRO A 375 -20.74 27.21 -5.55
CA PRO A 375 -19.72 27.47 -4.53
C PRO A 375 -19.23 26.21 -3.81
N SER A 376 -20.08 25.20 -3.65
CA SER A 376 -19.71 23.93 -3.04
C SER A 376 -18.80 23.09 -3.93
N CYS A 377 -18.99 23.17 -5.25
CA CYS A 377 -18.12 22.53 -6.24
C CYS A 377 -16.75 23.23 -6.26
N MET A 378 -16.71 24.56 -6.31
CA MET A 378 -15.44 25.30 -6.31
C MET A 378 -14.65 25.16 -5.01
N ALA A 379 -15.32 25.07 -3.86
CA ALA A 379 -14.68 24.77 -2.59
C ALA A 379 -14.06 23.36 -2.56
N CYS A 380 -14.74 22.40 -3.18
CA CYS A 380 -14.26 21.04 -3.36
C CYS A 380 -13.03 21.02 -4.27
N HIS A 381 -13.06 21.73 -5.40
CA HIS A 381 -11.93 21.90 -6.30
C HIS A 381 -10.73 22.57 -5.61
N TYR A 382 -10.95 23.67 -4.88
CA TYR A 382 -9.87 24.38 -4.18
C TYR A 382 -9.14 23.47 -3.19
N LYS A 383 -9.87 22.66 -2.41
CA LYS A 383 -9.27 21.71 -1.46
C LYS A 383 -8.63 20.50 -2.14
N LEU A 384 -9.28 19.94 -3.16
CA LEU A 384 -8.90 18.66 -3.72
C LEU A 384 -7.91 18.76 -4.87
N ASP A 385 -7.93 19.82 -5.69
CA ASP A 385 -7.08 19.95 -6.89
C ASP A 385 -5.58 19.89 -6.56
N PRO A 386 -5.10 20.57 -5.49
CA PRO A 386 -3.71 20.46 -5.08
C PRO A 386 -3.27 19.02 -4.75
N MET A 387 -4.16 18.20 -4.17
CA MET A 387 -3.86 16.79 -3.92
C MET A 387 -4.14 15.90 -5.16
N ALA A 388 -5.15 16.23 -5.95
CA ALA A 388 -5.52 15.51 -7.16
C ALA A 388 -4.39 15.53 -8.19
N GLY A 389 -3.61 16.61 -8.24
CA GLY A 389 -2.46 16.72 -9.12
C GLY A 389 -1.34 15.72 -8.82
N PHE A 390 -1.26 15.12 -7.61
CA PHE A 390 -0.37 13.97 -7.36
C PHE A 390 -0.79 12.73 -8.17
N PHE A 391 -2.08 12.58 -8.45
CA PHE A 391 -2.64 11.46 -9.19
C PHE A 391 -2.79 11.73 -10.68
N ARG A 392 -2.40 12.91 -11.18
CA ARG A 392 -2.66 13.33 -12.57
C ARG A 392 -2.15 12.33 -13.61
N ASN A 393 -0.94 11.81 -13.41
CA ASN A 393 -0.33 10.87 -14.34
C ASN A 393 -0.82 9.44 -14.12
N TYR A 394 -1.72 9.21 -13.16
CA TYR A 394 -2.07 7.89 -12.68
C TYR A 394 -3.55 7.62 -12.91
N GLY A 395 -3.85 6.53 -13.63
CA GLY A 395 -5.23 6.10 -13.87
C GLY A 395 -5.58 4.87 -13.06
N ARG A 396 -6.44 4.02 -13.63
CA ARG A 396 -6.87 2.78 -12.96
C ARG A 396 -5.64 1.94 -12.62
N TRP A 397 -5.62 1.36 -11.43
CA TRP A 397 -4.47 0.59 -10.92
C TRP A 397 -3.17 1.38 -10.81
N PHE A 398 -3.25 2.71 -10.68
CA PHE A 398 -2.09 3.60 -10.69
C PHE A 398 -1.19 3.42 -11.92
N PHE A 399 -1.76 3.00 -13.05
CA PHE A 399 -1.06 3.02 -14.32
C PHE A 399 -0.47 4.41 -14.58
N ASP A 400 0.83 4.51 -14.88
CA ASP A 400 1.51 5.76 -15.23
C ASP A 400 1.33 6.09 -16.72
N TYR A 401 0.51 7.10 -17.02
CA TYR A 401 0.22 7.57 -18.37
C TYR A 401 1.19 8.65 -18.87
N LYS A 402 2.21 9.05 -18.09
CA LYS A 402 3.06 10.21 -18.43
C LYS A 402 3.74 10.13 -19.81
N ASN A 403 3.95 8.91 -20.31
CA ASN A 403 4.65 8.64 -21.57
C ASN A 403 3.69 8.33 -22.74
N LEU A 404 2.38 8.46 -22.54
CA LEU A 404 1.41 8.23 -23.60
C LEU A 404 1.15 9.52 -24.35
N ASP A 405 1.01 9.45 -25.67
CA ASP A 405 0.70 10.64 -26.48
C ASP A 405 -0.73 11.12 -26.25
N THR A 406 -1.66 10.17 -26.06
CA THR A 406 -3.10 10.41 -25.90
C THR A 406 -3.60 9.75 -24.63
N LEU A 407 -4.32 10.51 -23.81
CA LEU A 407 -5.13 10.01 -22.71
C LEU A 407 -6.56 9.77 -23.19
N VAL A 408 -7.15 8.63 -22.79
CA VAL A 408 -8.54 8.28 -23.08
C VAL A 408 -9.29 8.12 -21.76
N PHE A 409 -10.07 9.11 -21.36
CA PHE A 409 -10.85 9.08 -20.12
C PHE A 409 -11.94 8.00 -20.14
N THR A 410 -12.50 7.69 -18.97
CA THR A 410 -13.51 6.62 -18.80
C THR A 410 -14.81 6.88 -19.55
N ASP A 411 -15.13 8.13 -19.85
CA ASP A 411 -16.27 8.56 -20.66
C ASP A 411 -15.96 8.52 -22.18
N GLY A 412 -14.77 8.03 -22.55
CA GLY A 412 -14.31 7.94 -23.93
C GLY A 412 -13.71 9.25 -24.47
N ALA A 413 -13.73 10.34 -23.70
CA ALA A 413 -13.10 11.60 -24.10
C ALA A 413 -11.58 11.43 -24.24
N LYS A 414 -11.00 12.06 -25.25
CA LYS A 414 -9.57 11.96 -25.55
C LYS A 414 -8.91 13.32 -25.47
N THR A 415 -7.69 13.37 -24.94
CA THR A 415 -6.84 14.57 -24.94
C THR A 415 -5.38 14.17 -25.13
N SER A 416 -4.53 15.07 -25.61
CA SER A 416 -3.10 14.80 -25.62
C SER A 416 -2.54 14.90 -24.20
N MET A 417 -1.53 14.08 -23.88
CA MET A 417 -0.89 14.17 -22.56
C MET A 417 -0.23 15.53 -22.32
N THR A 418 0.26 16.18 -23.38
CA THR A 418 0.79 17.55 -23.31
C THR A 418 -0.29 18.56 -22.92
N ALA A 419 -1.47 18.51 -23.55
CA ALA A 419 -2.58 19.40 -23.20
C ALA A 419 -3.06 19.12 -21.77
N TYR A 420 -3.13 17.85 -21.39
CA TYR A 420 -3.49 17.47 -20.03
C TYR A 420 -2.48 17.96 -18.97
N ASP A 421 -1.17 17.78 -19.15
CA ASP A 421 -0.16 18.26 -18.18
C ASP A 421 -0.15 19.78 -18.06
N ALA A 422 -0.48 20.50 -19.15
CA ALA A 422 -0.57 21.95 -19.16
C ALA A 422 -1.67 22.47 -18.20
N GLU A 423 -2.82 21.78 -18.10
CA GLU A 423 -3.91 22.12 -17.18
C GLU A 423 -3.50 22.03 -15.69
N TRP A 424 -2.44 21.29 -15.37
CA TRP A 424 -1.94 21.13 -14.00
C TRP A 424 -0.77 22.06 -13.68
N LYS A 425 -0.27 22.86 -14.63
CA LYS A 425 0.86 23.76 -14.38
C LYS A 425 0.45 24.86 -13.41
N ALA A 426 1.35 25.16 -12.47
CA ALA A 426 1.11 26.28 -11.57
C ALA A 426 1.12 27.59 -12.37
N PRO A 427 0.37 28.62 -11.92
CA PRO A 427 0.46 29.95 -12.50
C PRO A 427 1.91 30.46 -12.51
N ALA A 428 2.29 31.18 -13.55
CA ALA A 428 3.60 31.82 -13.64
C ALA A 428 3.85 32.71 -12.41
N GLY A 429 5.06 32.63 -11.85
CA GLY A 429 5.42 33.39 -10.64
C GLY A 429 5.01 32.75 -9.31
N SER A 430 4.31 31.61 -9.32
CA SER A 430 3.95 30.88 -8.09
C SER A 430 5.11 30.18 -7.38
N GLY A 431 6.28 30.07 -8.02
CA GLY A 431 7.44 29.34 -7.50
C GLY A 431 7.29 27.82 -7.47
N ARG A 432 6.21 27.28 -8.05
CA ARG A 432 5.93 25.84 -8.15
C ARG A 432 5.82 25.41 -9.61
N ASN A 433 6.16 24.15 -9.91
CA ASN A 433 6.04 23.59 -11.26
C ASN A 433 4.60 23.17 -11.62
N TYR A 434 3.83 22.78 -10.61
CA TYR A 434 2.47 22.28 -10.75
C TYR A 434 1.59 22.93 -9.68
N ASP A 435 0.30 23.11 -9.96
CA ASP A 435 -0.67 23.53 -8.96
C ASP A 435 -1.05 22.36 -8.05
N VAL A 436 -0.02 21.83 -7.39
CA VAL A 436 -0.03 20.69 -6.48
C VAL A 436 0.34 21.20 -5.10
N GLY A 437 -0.33 20.69 -4.06
CA GLY A 437 -0.15 21.14 -2.69
C GLY A 437 -1.17 20.56 -1.72
N TYR A 438 -1.12 21.00 -0.47
CA TYR A 438 -2.11 20.68 0.56
C TYR A 438 -2.83 21.96 0.95
N VAL A 439 -4.16 22.01 0.82
CA VAL A 439 -4.93 23.07 1.46
C VAL A 439 -5.17 22.66 2.90
N ARG A 440 -4.48 23.32 3.83
CA ARG A 440 -4.76 23.14 5.27
C ARG A 440 -6.10 23.77 5.60
N SER A 441 -6.91 23.09 6.40
CA SER A 441 -8.16 23.64 6.93
C SER A 441 -7.92 24.99 7.62
N THR A 442 -8.69 26.02 7.24
CA THR A 442 -8.65 27.34 7.87
C THR A 442 -9.30 27.35 9.27
N THR A 443 -10.10 26.33 9.62
CA THR A 443 -10.76 26.22 10.92
C THR A 443 -9.92 25.49 11.97
N ARG A 444 -8.84 24.82 11.57
CA ARG A 444 -7.82 24.25 12.45
C ARG A 444 -6.42 24.46 11.88
N PRO A 445 -5.87 25.69 11.97
CA PRO A 445 -4.44 25.87 11.80
C PRO A 445 -3.75 25.08 12.92
N SER A 446 -2.76 24.26 12.54
CA SER A 446 -1.90 23.54 13.50
C SER A 446 -1.02 24.52 14.26
#